data_AF-A0A929PIS3-F1
#
_entry.id   AF-A0A929PIS3-F1
#
_cell.length_a   1.000
_cell.length_b   1.000
_cell.length_c   1.000
_cell.angle_alpha   90.00
_cell.angle_beta   90.00
_cell.angle_gamma   90.00
#
_symmetry.space_group_name_H-M   'P 1'
#
loop_
_entity.id
_entity.type
_entity.pdbx_description
1 polymer ?
#
loop_
_entity_poly.entity_id
_entity_poly.type
_entity_poly.pdbx_seq_one_letter_code
_entity_poly.pdbx_strand_id
1 'polypeptide(L)'
;MPKHVYTVKLGDLAEVPGSPYAYWAPKTLRELFQKYPPLDRDVAGQKDKPKIADVKQGLATADDSRFTRFWWEVDTNNIATSREETYHKKWVPFAKEAVPQLPNNQ
;
A
#
# COMPACT_ATOMS: atom_id res chain seq x y z
N MET A 1 -17.81 2.78 -21.82
CA MET A 1 -16.39 3.09 -22.12
C MET A 1 -15.58 2.86 -20.84
N PRO A 2 -14.43 2.18 -20.87
CA PRO A 2 -13.62 2.00 -19.67
C PRO A 2 -13.10 3.37 -19.21
N LYS A 3 -13.35 3.72 -17.94
CA LYS A 3 -13.10 5.06 -17.39
C LYS A 3 -11.62 5.42 -17.23
N HIS A 4 -10.70 4.45 -17.40
CA HIS A 4 -9.27 4.64 -17.18
C HIS A 4 -8.45 3.85 -18.22
N VAL A 5 -8.16 4.48 -19.36
CA VAL A 5 -7.20 3.95 -20.35
C VAL A 5 -5.93 4.80 -20.26
N TYR A 6 -4.81 4.16 -19.96
CA TYR A 6 -3.49 4.81 -19.88
C TYR A 6 -2.62 4.31 -21.03
N THR A 7 -2.26 5.21 -21.94
CA THR A 7 -1.34 4.90 -23.06
C THR A 7 0.07 5.31 -22.69
N VAL A 8 1.01 4.37 -22.72
CA VAL A 8 2.43 4.60 -22.40
C VAL A 8 3.32 3.87 -23.41
N LYS A 9 4.54 4.36 -23.66
CA LYS A 9 5.51 3.60 -24.48
C LYS A 9 6.08 2.47 -23.63
N LEU A 10 6.36 1.33 -24.25
CA LEU A 10 6.91 0.16 -23.56
C LEU A 10 8.25 0.48 -22.86
N GLY A 11 9.10 1.30 -23.48
CA GLY A 11 10.37 1.73 -22.87
C GLY A 11 10.18 2.53 -21.58
N ASP A 12 9.09 3.29 -21.45
CA ASP A 12 8.84 4.13 -20.29
C ASP A 12 8.46 3.31 -19.03
N LEU A 13 8.19 2.01 -19.19
CA LEU A 13 7.93 1.07 -18.08
C LEU A 13 9.23 0.53 -17.46
N ALA A 14 10.35 0.62 -18.18
CA ALA A 14 11.66 0.19 -17.71
C ALA A 14 12.40 1.27 -16.90
N GLU A 15 11.85 2.48 -16.80
CA GLU A 15 12.51 3.61 -16.11
C GLU A 15 12.58 3.43 -14.59
N VAL A 16 11.71 2.59 -14.02
CA VAL A 16 11.72 2.26 -12.59
C VAL A 16 12.61 1.02 -12.37
N PRO A 17 13.57 1.06 -11.42
CA PRO A 17 14.43 -0.08 -11.11
C PRO A 17 13.63 -1.35 -10.82
N GLY A 18 14.03 -2.48 -11.40
CA GLY A 18 13.29 -3.75 -11.31
C GLY A 18 12.18 -3.92 -12.35
N SER A 19 11.92 -2.93 -13.20
CA SER A 19 10.92 -2.96 -14.29
C SER A 19 9.49 -3.36 -13.87
N PRO A 20 8.90 -2.77 -12.81
CA PRO A 20 7.48 -2.96 -12.53
C PRO A 20 6.63 -2.31 -13.63
N TYR A 21 5.47 -2.90 -13.96
CA TYR A 21 4.48 -2.32 -14.88
C TYR A 21 3.76 -1.10 -14.26
N ALA A 22 4.49 0.00 -14.05
CA ALA A 22 4.04 1.20 -13.35
C ALA A 22 3.28 2.18 -14.27
N TYR A 23 2.19 1.71 -14.90
CA TYR A 23 1.37 2.51 -15.81
C TYR A 23 0.70 3.72 -15.16
N TRP A 24 0.52 3.68 -13.83
CA TRP A 24 -0.08 4.74 -13.03
C TRP A 24 0.94 5.84 -12.64
N ALA A 25 2.24 5.58 -12.79
CA ALA A 25 3.27 6.51 -12.37
C ALA A 25 3.41 7.70 -13.35
N PRO A 26 3.28 8.95 -12.87
CA PRO A 26 3.49 10.12 -13.71
C PRO A 26 4.90 10.14 -14.32
N LYS A 27 5.05 10.76 -15.50
CA LYS A 27 6.35 10.93 -16.16
C LYS A 27 7.35 11.64 -15.24
N THR A 28 6.92 12.71 -14.58
CA THR A 28 7.75 13.49 -13.66
C THR A 28 8.31 12.64 -12.51
N LEU A 29 7.55 11.67 -12.00
CA LEU A 29 8.03 10.75 -10.97
C LEU A 29 9.07 9.78 -11.53
N ARG A 30 8.85 9.22 -12.72
CA ARG A 30 9.79 8.30 -13.37
C ARG A 30 11.14 8.95 -13.69
N GLU A 31 11.10 10.21 -14.13
CA GLU A 31 12.32 10.99 -14.39
C GLU A 31 13.20 11.15 -13.14
N LEU A 32 12.63 11.17 -11.93
CA LEU A 32 13.41 11.26 -10.68
C LEU A 32 14.30 10.03 -10.47
N PHE A 33 13.85 8.84 -10.87
CA PHE A 33 14.63 7.59 -10.74
C PHE A 33 15.84 7.54 -11.68
N GLN A 34 15.82 8.31 -12.77
CA GLN A 34 16.95 8.46 -13.68
C GLN A 34 17.88 9.60 -13.24
N LYS A 35 17.30 10.73 -12.81
CA LYS A 35 18.04 11.96 -12.50
C LYS A 35 18.88 11.85 -11.23
N TYR A 36 18.39 11.16 -10.21
CA TYR A 36 19.03 11.10 -8.89
C TYR A 36 19.56 9.70 -8.58
N PRO A 37 20.59 9.58 -7.69
CA PRO A 37 20.98 8.28 -7.19
C PRO A 37 19.85 7.64 -6.37
N PRO A 38 19.83 6.30 -6.25
CA PRO A 38 18.87 5.61 -5.39
C PRO A 38 19.03 6.07 -3.95
N LEU A 39 17.90 6.19 -3.25
CA LEU A 39 17.91 6.53 -1.83
C LEU A 39 18.72 5.48 -1.05
N ASP A 40 18.33 4.20 -1.21
CA ASP A 40 19.09 3.06 -0.72
C ASP A 40 19.52 2.19 -1.91
N ARG A 41 20.83 2.21 -2.19
CA ARG A 41 21.44 1.50 -3.33
C ARG A 41 21.37 -0.02 -3.20
N ASP A 42 21.36 -0.52 -1.96
CA ASP A 42 21.41 -1.95 -1.67
C ASP A 42 20.03 -2.55 -1.95
N VAL A 43 18.98 -1.86 -1.50
CA VAL A 43 17.58 -2.19 -1.82
C VAL A 43 17.30 -2.07 -3.32
N ALA A 44 17.83 -1.03 -3.97
CA ALA A 44 17.64 -0.83 -5.41
C ALA A 44 18.49 -1.75 -6.31
N GLY A 45 19.39 -2.56 -5.75
CA GLY A 45 20.29 -3.44 -6.51
C GLY A 45 21.35 -2.71 -7.33
N GLN A 46 21.65 -1.44 -7.01
CA GLN A 46 22.56 -0.57 -7.78
C GLN A 46 23.85 -0.29 -7.00
N LYS A 47 24.64 -1.35 -6.76
CA LYS A 47 25.81 -1.33 -5.86
C LYS A 47 26.87 -0.27 -6.21
N ASP A 48 27.00 0.08 -7.48
CA ASP A 48 27.99 1.04 -7.98
C ASP A 48 27.60 2.51 -7.76
N LYS A 49 26.37 2.78 -7.32
CA LYS A 49 25.89 4.14 -7.06
C LYS A 49 26.13 4.60 -5.62
N PRO A 50 26.16 5.92 -5.35
CA PRO A 50 26.24 6.42 -3.98
C PRO A 50 24.95 6.10 -3.21
N LYS A 51 25.09 5.73 -1.93
CA LYS A 51 23.99 5.52 -1.00
C LYS A 51 23.64 6.84 -0.32
N ILE A 52 22.39 7.27 -0.42
CA ILE A 52 21.93 8.54 0.17
C ILE A 52 21.40 8.31 1.59
N ALA A 53 20.66 7.21 1.81
CA ALA A 53 20.10 6.83 3.10
C ALA A 53 19.85 5.31 3.17
N ASP A 54 19.54 4.82 4.37
CA ASP A 54 19.01 3.47 4.59
C ASP A 54 17.48 3.50 4.55
N VAL A 55 16.89 2.68 3.69
CA VAL A 55 15.44 2.43 3.71
C VAL A 55 15.17 1.31 4.70
N LYS A 56 14.35 1.58 5.71
CA LYS A 56 13.91 0.60 6.72
C LYS A 56 12.39 0.46 6.69
N GLN A 57 11.92 -0.75 6.95
CA GLN A 57 10.50 -0.96 7.25
C GLN A 57 10.16 -0.26 8.58
N GLY A 58 9.03 0.44 8.62
CA GLY A 58 8.51 1.02 9.87
C GLY A 58 8.04 -0.04 10.87
N LEU A 59 7.35 0.39 11.94
CA LEU A 59 6.75 -0.52 12.91
C LEU A 59 5.73 -1.43 12.22
N ALA A 60 6.13 -2.64 11.89
CA ALA A 60 5.25 -3.69 11.42
C ALA A 60 5.08 -4.69 12.55
N THR A 61 3.85 -4.84 13.05
CA THR A 61 3.55 -5.77 14.15
C THR A 61 3.73 -7.23 13.74
N ALA A 62 3.94 -7.50 12.43
CA ALA A 62 4.30 -8.76 11.74
C ALA A 62 3.51 -10.02 12.13
N ASP A 63 2.49 -9.85 12.97
CA ASP A 63 1.64 -10.88 13.52
C ASP A 63 0.20 -10.42 13.35
N ASP A 64 -0.22 -10.42 12.09
CA ASP A 64 -1.59 -10.11 11.72
C ASP A 64 -2.59 -11.00 12.45
N SER A 65 -2.21 -12.26 12.74
CA SER A 65 -3.05 -13.23 13.44
C SER A 65 -3.39 -12.81 14.87
N ARG A 66 -2.58 -11.96 15.50
CA ARG A 66 -2.84 -11.42 16.84
C ARG A 66 -3.71 -10.16 16.82
N PHE A 67 -3.63 -9.37 15.76
CA PHE A 67 -4.24 -8.02 15.70
C PHE A 67 -5.37 -7.86 14.70
N THR A 68 -5.61 -8.85 13.85
CA THR A 68 -6.71 -8.86 12.87
C THR A 68 -7.62 -10.05 13.09
N ARG A 69 -8.90 -9.87 12.80
CA ARG A 69 -9.94 -10.91 12.83
C ARG A 69 -10.85 -10.68 11.64
N PHE A 70 -11.42 -11.76 11.11
CA PHE A 70 -12.50 -11.62 10.14
C PHE A 70 -13.77 -11.10 10.82
N TRP A 71 -14.63 -10.41 10.07
CA TRP A 71 -15.81 -9.76 10.63
C TRP A 71 -16.79 -10.75 11.27
N TRP A 72 -16.81 -12.02 10.82
CA TRP A 72 -17.63 -13.09 11.40
C TRP A 72 -17.02 -13.73 12.66
N GLU A 73 -15.76 -13.44 13.01
CA GLU A 73 -15.11 -13.96 14.21
C GLU A 73 -15.32 -13.08 15.45
N VAL A 74 -15.88 -11.88 15.25
CA VAL A 74 -16.08 -10.87 16.28
C VAL A 74 -17.57 -10.58 16.41
N ASP A 75 -18.07 -10.60 17.64
CA ASP A 75 -19.43 -10.11 17.93
C ASP A 75 -19.56 -8.66 17.45
N THR A 76 -20.58 -8.39 16.64
CA THR A 76 -20.84 -7.06 16.05
C THR A 76 -20.95 -5.95 17.09
N ASN A 77 -21.37 -6.27 18.33
CA ASN A 77 -21.45 -5.31 19.43
C ASN A 77 -20.06 -4.83 19.91
N ASN A 78 -19.00 -5.58 19.62
CA ASN A 78 -17.62 -5.23 19.96
C ASN A 78 -16.86 -4.51 18.83
N ILE A 79 -17.54 -4.18 17.72
CA ILE A 79 -16.97 -3.45 16.58
C ILE A 79 -17.42 -1.98 16.65
N ALA A 80 -16.45 -1.06 16.73
CA ALA A 80 -16.66 0.37 16.68
C ALA A 80 -16.93 0.85 15.26
N THR A 81 -18.00 1.63 15.08
CA THR A 81 -18.37 2.23 13.79
C THR A 81 -18.19 3.75 13.77
N SER A 82 -17.95 4.36 14.94
CA SER A 82 -17.64 5.78 15.09
C SER A 82 -16.38 5.98 15.96
N ARG A 83 -15.86 7.20 15.98
CA ARG A 83 -14.72 7.57 16.82
C ARG A 83 -15.03 7.42 18.31
N GLU A 84 -16.24 7.78 18.71
CA GLU A 84 -16.69 7.75 20.10
C GLU A 84 -16.78 6.31 20.62
N GLU A 85 -17.17 5.36 19.76
CA GLU A 85 -17.23 3.95 20.11
C GLU A 85 -15.85 3.32 20.34
N THR A 86 -14.78 3.88 19.74
CA THR A 86 -13.41 3.34 19.88
C THR A 86 -12.89 3.38 21.32
N TYR A 87 -13.46 4.22 22.18
CA TYR A 87 -13.10 4.28 23.60
C TYR A 87 -13.65 3.10 24.42
N HIS A 88 -14.68 2.42 23.91
CA HIS A 88 -15.43 1.40 24.65
C HIS A 88 -15.45 0.05 23.96
N LYS A 89 -15.18 -0.01 22.65
CA LYS A 89 -15.16 -1.24 21.86
C LYS A 89 -13.74 -1.59 21.44
N LYS A 90 -13.45 -2.89 21.45
CA LYS A 90 -12.10 -3.42 21.23
C LYS A 90 -11.68 -3.45 19.76
N TRP A 91 -12.63 -3.62 18.85
CA TRP A 91 -12.34 -3.85 17.44
C TRP A 91 -12.77 -2.65 16.58
N VAL A 92 -11.94 -2.31 15.60
CA VAL A 92 -12.22 -1.27 14.60
C VAL A 92 -12.13 -1.88 13.20
N PRO A 93 -12.99 -1.48 12.26
CA PRO A 93 -12.87 -1.88 10.86
C PRO A 93 -11.50 -1.50 10.30
N PHE A 94 -10.81 -2.47 9.73
CA PHE A 94 -9.52 -2.29 9.09
C PHE A 94 -9.59 -2.80 7.65
N ALA A 95 -9.39 -1.90 6.69
CA ALA A 95 -9.44 -2.23 5.28
C ALA A 95 -8.13 -2.90 4.85
N LYS A 96 -7.99 -4.20 5.13
CA LYS A 96 -6.92 -5.03 4.55
C LYS A 96 -7.34 -5.61 3.21
N GLU A 97 -8.60 -6.05 3.11
CA GLU A 97 -9.23 -6.62 1.92
C GLU A 97 -10.73 -6.23 1.88
N ALA A 98 -11.35 -6.29 0.70
CA ALA A 98 -12.65 -5.66 0.39
C ALA A 98 -13.75 -5.90 1.43
N VAL A 99 -14.39 -4.81 1.86
CA VAL A 99 -15.54 -4.82 2.78
C VAL A 99 -16.72 -5.54 2.12
N PRO A 100 -17.22 -6.67 2.66
CA PRO A 100 -18.51 -7.18 2.24
C PRO A 100 -19.58 -6.18 2.71
N GLN A 101 -20.33 -5.65 1.75
CA GLN A 101 -21.52 -4.85 2.01
C GLN A 101 -22.42 -5.67 2.93
N LEU A 102 -22.73 -5.16 4.12
CA LEU A 102 -23.79 -5.74 4.94
C LEU A 102 -25.08 -5.74 4.10
N PRO A 103 -25.87 -6.82 4.10
CA PRO A 103 -27.15 -6.79 3.44
C PRO A 103 -27.97 -5.66 4.08
N ASN A 104 -28.46 -4.75 3.23
CA ASN A 104 -29.48 -3.79 3.62
C ASN A 104 -30.67 -4.59 4.15
N ASN A 105 -30.87 -4.59 5.47
CA ASN A 105 -32.15 -5.00 6.01
C ASN A 105 -33.18 -3.95 5.60
N GLN A 106 -34.12 -4.40 4.77
CA GLN A 106 -35.42 -3.77 4.56
C GLN A 106 -36.16 -3.58 5.88
#